data_AF-A0A3N5MME1-F1
#
_entry.id   AF-A0A3N5MME1-F1
#
_cell.length_a   1.000
_cell.length_b   1.000
_cell.length_c   1.000
_cell.angle_alpha   90.00
_cell.angle_beta   90.00
_cell.angle_gamma   90.00
#
_symmetry.space_group_name_H-M   'P 1'
#
loop_
_entity.id
_entity.type
_entity.pdbx_description
1 polymer ?
#
loop_
_entity_poly.entity_id
_entity_poly.type
_entity_poly.pdbx_seq_one_letter_code
_entity_poly.pdbx_strand_id
1 'polypeptide(L)'
;MSHGWGGIAEPAVILATLALLIVTPAGTAAFWLVAGALAALVTVQVIFWTRTQPANSFWLEETELSGSATRFFQTGRGSAPADWTAARDQWERSHILRALAATLGLFLLTLAVAL
;
A
#
# COMPACT_ATOMS: atom_id res chain seq x y z
N MET A 1 -4.27 -20.01 15.37
CA MET A 1 -4.12 -20.07 13.90
C MET A 1 -4.85 -18.87 13.31
N SER A 2 -4.22 -17.70 13.23
CA SER A 2 -4.78 -16.54 12.54
C SER A 2 -4.40 -16.63 11.07
N HIS A 3 -5.39 -16.86 10.20
CA HIS A 3 -5.14 -16.99 8.77
C HIS A 3 -4.55 -15.68 8.21
N GLY A 4 -3.41 -15.78 7.53
CA GLY A 4 -2.61 -14.67 6.98
C GLY A 4 -3.22 -13.94 5.78
N TRP A 5 -4.54 -13.69 5.79
CA TRP A 5 -5.25 -13.02 4.71
C TRP A 5 -4.83 -11.56 4.52
N GLY A 6 -4.34 -10.90 5.57
CA GLY A 6 -3.89 -9.50 5.51
C GLY A 6 -2.72 -9.26 4.55
N GLY A 7 -1.85 -10.25 4.32
CA GLY A 7 -0.71 -10.11 3.41
C GLY A 7 -1.01 -10.39 1.94
N ILE A 8 -2.11 -11.12 1.64
CA ILE A 8 -2.49 -11.52 0.27
C ILE A 8 -3.47 -10.52 -0.35
N ALA A 9 -4.24 -9.80 0.47
CA ALA A 9 -5.24 -8.85 0.01
C ALA A 9 -4.65 -7.70 -0.82
N GLU A 10 -3.48 -7.18 -0.46
CA GLU A 10 -2.86 -6.03 -1.15
C GLU A 10 -2.44 -6.35 -2.61
N PRO A 11 -1.68 -7.43 -2.91
CA PRO A 11 -1.38 -7.79 -4.29
C PRO A 11 -2.63 -8.15 -5.11
N ALA A 12 -3.59 -8.85 -4.49
CA ALA A 12 -4.79 -9.30 -5.18
C ALA A 12 -5.62 -8.12 -5.71
N VAL A 13 -5.74 -7.04 -4.93
CA VAL A 13 -6.53 -5.87 -5.34
C VAL A 13 -5.90 -5.16 -6.54
N ILE A 14 -4.57 -5.03 -6.58
CA ILE A 14 -3.85 -4.41 -7.70
C ILE A 14 -4.01 -5.25 -8.97
N LEU A 15 -3.86 -6.57 -8.87
CA LEU A 15 -4.03 -7.48 -10.00
C LEU A 15 -5.46 -7.48 -10.53
N ALA A 16 -6.45 -7.44 -9.64
CA ALA A 16 -7.86 -7.35 -10.02
C ALA A 16 -8.16 -6.02 -10.73
N THR A 17 -7.67 -4.89 -10.21
CA THR A 17 -7.85 -3.59 -10.87
C THR A 17 -7.11 -3.50 -12.21
N LEU A 18 -5.94 -4.13 -12.34
CA LEU A 18 -5.24 -4.23 -13.62
C LEU A 18 -6.02 -5.07 -14.63
N ALA A 19 -6.55 -6.23 -14.22
CA ALA A 19 -7.40 -7.04 -15.07
C ALA A 19 -8.65 -6.27 -15.51
N LEU A 20 -9.28 -5.53 -14.59
CA LEU A 20 -10.39 -4.63 -14.90
C LEU A 20 -10.00 -3.58 -15.94
N LEU A 21 -8.83 -2.95 -15.80
CA LEU A 21 -8.34 -1.95 -16.75
C LEU A 21 -8.18 -2.55 -18.16
N ILE A 22 -7.63 -3.77 -18.25
CA ILE A 22 -7.40 -4.47 -19.53
C ILE A 22 -8.72 -4.76 -20.26
N VAL A 23 -9.78 -5.10 -19.54
CA VAL A 23 -11.09 -5.39 -20.14
C VAL A 23 -11.98 -4.15 -20.32
N THR A 24 -11.59 -3.00 -19.75
CA THR A 24 -12.33 -1.75 -19.90
C THR A 24 -12.02 -1.12 -21.27
N PRO A 25 -13.03 -0.75 -22.09
CA PRO A 25 -12.78 -0.18 -23.42
C PRO A 25 -11.93 1.09 -23.38
N ALA A 26 -10.80 1.08 -24.07
CA ALA A 26 -9.88 2.21 -24.15
C ALA A 26 -10.56 3.46 -24.75
N GLY A 27 -10.16 4.64 -24.27
CA GLY A 27 -10.71 5.92 -24.72
C GLY A 27 -12.04 6.33 -24.05
N THR A 28 -12.60 5.49 -23.19
CA THR A 28 -13.79 5.83 -22.38
C THR A 28 -13.42 6.55 -21.09
N ALA A 29 -14.37 7.27 -20.48
CA ALA A 29 -14.19 7.86 -19.16
C ALA A 29 -13.93 6.78 -18.08
N ALA A 30 -14.66 5.66 -18.14
CA ALA A 30 -14.48 4.52 -17.25
C ALA A 30 -13.03 3.98 -17.29
N PHE A 31 -12.43 3.87 -18.48
CA PHE A 31 -11.03 3.43 -18.62
C PHE A 31 -10.06 4.31 -17.83
N TRP A 32 -10.18 5.63 -17.95
CA TRP A 32 -9.31 6.57 -17.25
C TRP A 32 -9.53 6.58 -15.73
N LEU A 33 -10.77 6.36 -15.28
CA LEU A 33 -11.08 6.21 -13.86
C LEU A 33 -10.46 4.94 -13.28
N VAL A 34 -10.57 3.80 -13.98
CA VAL A 34 -9.93 2.55 -13.55
C VAL A 34 -8.40 2.68 -13.58
N ALA A 35 -7.83 3.36 -14.59
CA ALA A 35 -6.39 3.63 -14.65
C ALA A 35 -5.92 4.49 -13.48
N GLY A 36 -6.67 5.54 -13.14
CA GLY A 36 -6.42 6.38 -11.97
C GLY A 36 -6.51 5.60 -10.66
N ALA A 37 -7.49 4.70 -10.54
CA ALA A 37 -7.61 3.82 -9.38
C ALA A 37 -6.40 2.88 -9.24
N LEU A 38 -5.96 2.26 -10.34
CA LEU A 38 -4.77 1.42 -10.35
C LEU A 38 -3.53 2.21 -9.90
N ALA A 39 -3.36 3.43 -10.42
CA ALA A 39 -2.27 4.31 -10.02
C ALA A 39 -2.31 4.64 -8.52
N ALA A 40 -3.49 4.97 -7.98
CA ALA A 40 -3.67 5.24 -6.55
C ALA A 40 -3.31 4.02 -5.68
N LEU A 41 -3.71 2.81 -6.09
CA LEU A 41 -3.36 1.57 -5.39
C LEU A 41 -1.85 1.28 -5.43
N VAL A 42 -1.19 1.52 -6.57
CA VAL A 42 0.28 1.45 -6.67
C VAL A 42 0.93 2.48 -5.73
N THR A 43 0.40 3.69 -5.64
CA THR A 43 0.87 4.72 -4.69
C THR A 43 0.80 4.25 -3.25
N VAL A 44 -0.24 3.50 -2.84
CA VAL A 44 -0.32 2.91 -1.49
C VAL A 44 0.89 2.01 -1.21
N GLN A 45 1.28 1.15 -2.16
CA GLN A 45 2.44 0.27 -2.00
C GLN A 45 3.76 1.04 -2.01
N VAL A 46 3.89 2.07 -2.86
CA VAL A 46 5.07 2.93 -2.87
C VAL A 46 5.24 3.62 -1.51
N ILE A 47 4.17 4.17 -0.93
CA ILE A 47 4.22 4.80 0.41
C ILE A 47 4.56 3.75 1.47
N PHE A 48 3.99 2.54 1.39
CA PHE A 48 4.30 1.47 2.32
C PHE A 48 5.81 1.18 2.33
N TRP A 49 6.38 0.87 1.17
CA TRP A 49 7.79 0.47 1.09
C TRP A 49 8.76 1.60 1.41
N THR A 50 8.44 2.84 1.06
CA THR A 50 9.37 3.97 1.22
C THR A 50 9.23 4.70 2.56
N ARG A 51 8.06 4.64 3.20
CA ARG A 51 7.77 5.41 4.43
C ARG A 51 7.30 4.55 5.58
N THR A 52 6.34 3.66 5.37
CA THR A 52 5.77 2.84 6.44
C THR A 52 6.73 1.74 6.91
N GLN A 53 7.35 1.03 5.98
CA GLN A 53 8.27 -0.08 6.29
C GLN A 53 9.46 0.42 7.13
N PRO A 54 10.17 1.53 6.79
CA PRO A 54 11.27 2.02 7.61
C PRO A 54 10.85 2.36 9.04
N ALA A 55 9.68 3.00 9.21
CA ALA A 55 9.15 3.28 10.54
C ALA A 55 8.79 2.00 11.32
N ASN A 56 8.21 0.99 10.65
CA ASN A 56 7.94 -0.31 11.26
C ASN A 56 9.23 -1.03 11.69
N SER A 57 10.31 -0.89 10.91
CA SER A 57 11.58 -1.53 11.21
C SER A 57 12.24 -0.99 12.49
N PHE A 58 12.04 0.30 12.80
CA PHE A 58 12.53 0.94 14.03
C PHE A 58 12.00 0.25 15.30
N TRP A 59 10.70 -0.08 15.36
CA TRP A 59 10.12 -0.73 16.54
C TRP A 59 10.44 -2.22 16.67
N LEU A 60 11.07 -2.81 15.65
CA LEU A 60 11.41 -4.23 15.61
C LEU A 60 12.90 -4.48 15.83
N GLU A 61 13.71 -3.44 16.05
CA GLU A 61 15.15 -3.59 16.35
C GLU A 61 15.41 -4.38 17.63
N GLU A 62 14.55 -4.26 18.64
CA GLU A 62 14.71 -4.96 19.92
C GLU A 62 13.84 -6.24 20.05
N THR A 63 13.14 -6.64 18.99
CA THR A 63 12.23 -7.81 19.03
C THR A 63 12.87 -9.02 18.37
N GLU A 64 12.89 -10.18 19.05
CA GLU A 64 13.28 -11.44 18.42
C GLU A 64 12.22 -11.87 17.39
N LEU A 65 12.55 -11.66 16.12
CA LEU A 65 11.70 -12.03 14.99
C LEU A 65 11.98 -13.46 14.52
N SER A 66 10.92 -14.19 14.16
CA SER A 66 11.05 -15.44 13.41
C SER A 66 11.74 -15.21 12.06
N GLY A 67 12.44 -16.21 11.52
CA GLY A 67 13.28 -16.04 10.33
C GLY A 67 12.58 -15.56 9.05
N SER A 68 11.26 -15.72 8.93
CA SER A 68 10.45 -15.16 7.84
C SER A 68 10.14 -13.67 8.05
N ALA A 69 9.82 -13.26 9.28
CA ALA A 69 9.64 -11.87 9.65
C ALA A 69 10.96 -11.09 9.53
N THR A 70 12.08 -11.67 9.96
CA THR A 70 13.41 -11.07 9.80
C THR A 70 13.70 -10.73 8.35
N ARG A 71 13.44 -11.66 7.41
CA ARG A 71 13.62 -11.42 5.98
C ARG A 71 12.70 -10.31 5.46
N PHE A 72 11.41 -10.35 5.81
CA PHE A 72 10.45 -9.33 5.40
C PHE A 72 10.87 -7.91 5.85
N PHE A 73 11.31 -7.76 7.10
CA PHE A 73 11.73 -6.46 7.65
C PHE A 73 13.14 -6.04 7.23
N GLN A 74 14.00 -6.97 6.80
CA GLN A 74 15.29 -6.63 6.15
C GLN A 74 15.07 -6.03 4.76
N THR A 75 14.12 -6.57 3.98
CA THR A 75 13.68 -5.93 2.73
C THR A 75 13.01 -4.61 3.04
N GLY A 76 13.64 -3.49 2.64
CA GLY A 76 13.06 -2.15 2.80
C GLY A 76 13.63 -1.34 3.96
N ARG A 77 14.63 -1.85 4.71
CA ARG A 77 15.43 -1.05 5.65
C ARG A 77 16.09 0.13 4.91
N GLY A 78 15.37 1.24 4.81
CA GLY A 78 15.91 2.54 4.45
C GLY A 78 16.66 3.14 5.64
N SER A 79 16.97 4.44 5.59
CA SER A 79 17.45 5.15 6.77
C SER A 79 16.36 5.15 7.85
N ALA A 80 16.44 4.21 8.79
CA ALA A 80 15.55 4.17 9.95
C ALA A 80 15.65 5.50 10.70
N PRO A 81 14.52 6.09 11.14
CA PRO A 81 14.56 7.32 11.93
C PRO A 81 15.35 7.10 13.22
N ALA A 82 16.25 8.02 13.55
CA ALA A 82 17.13 7.89 14.73
C ALA A 82 16.42 8.18 16.06
N ASP A 83 15.22 8.79 16.01
CA ASP A 83 14.43 9.19 17.17
C ASP A 83 13.01 8.61 17.08
N TRP A 84 12.46 8.21 18.22
CA TRP A 84 11.13 7.64 18.35
C TRP A 84 10.05 8.59 17.85
N THR A 85 10.17 9.90 18.15
CA THR A 85 9.19 10.90 17.70
C THR A 85 9.16 10.98 16.18
N ALA A 86 10.35 10.99 15.56
CA ALA A 86 10.48 11.00 14.10
C ALA A 86 9.90 9.72 13.46
N ALA A 87 10.13 8.55 14.07
CA ALA A 87 9.55 7.29 13.62
C ALA A 87 8.02 7.30 13.68
N ARG A 88 7.46 7.73 14.81
CA ARG A 88 6.01 7.87 15.01
C ARG A 88 5.38 8.82 14.01
N ASP A 89 5.91 10.04 13.88
CA ASP A 89 5.35 11.06 12.99
C ASP A 89 5.42 10.63 11.52
N GLN A 90 6.48 9.92 11.12
CA GLN A 90 6.57 9.31 9.80
C GLN A 90 5.51 8.23 9.59
N TRP A 91 5.32 7.35 10.57
CA TRP A 91 4.32 6.30 10.51
C TRP A 91 2.92 6.86 10.39
N GLU A 92 2.54 7.83 11.22
CA GLU A 92 1.21 8.47 11.20
C GLU A 92 0.94 9.12 9.85
N ARG A 93 1.87 9.97 9.36
CA ARG A 93 1.74 10.62 8.06
C ARG A 93 1.64 9.60 6.92
N SER A 94 2.44 8.54 6.96
CA SER A 94 2.39 7.50 5.93
C SER A 94 1.04 6.78 5.90
N HIS A 95 0.42 6.52 7.05
CA HIS A 95 -0.90 5.89 7.13
C HIS A 95 -2.00 6.82 6.62
N ILE A 96 -1.94 8.11 6.96
CA ILE A 96 -2.88 9.11 6.44
C ILE A 96 -2.79 9.18 4.91
N LEU A 97 -1.58 9.29 4.35
CA LEU A 97 -1.38 9.34 2.90
C LEU A 97 -1.87 8.06 2.21
N ARG A 98 -1.59 6.87 2.78
CA ARG A 98 -2.11 5.60 2.27
C ARG A 98 -3.63 5.54 2.30
N ALA A 99 -4.26 5.99 3.39
CA ALA A 99 -5.71 6.03 3.51
C ALA A 99 -6.36 6.96 2.48
N LEU A 100 -5.78 8.14 2.25
CA LEU A 100 -6.23 9.07 1.22
C LEU A 100 -6.10 8.46 -0.19
N ALA A 101 -4.96 7.85 -0.50
CA ALA A 101 -4.74 7.21 -1.79
C ALA A 101 -5.69 6.03 -2.02
N ALA A 102 -5.88 5.17 -1.02
CA ALA A 102 -6.83 4.06 -1.08
C ALA A 102 -8.28 4.54 -1.25
N THR A 103 -8.68 5.59 -0.52
CA THR A 103 -10.01 6.19 -0.61
C THR A 103 -10.25 6.79 -2.00
N LEU A 104 -9.26 7.48 -2.55
CA LEU A 104 -9.31 7.98 -3.92
C LEU A 104 -9.47 6.84 -4.92
N GLY A 105 -8.68 5.76 -4.79
CA GLY A 105 -8.79 4.58 -5.64
C GLY A 105 -10.19 3.96 -5.59
N LEU A 106 -10.76 3.79 -4.40
CA LEU A 106 -12.12 3.28 -4.22
C LEU A 106 -13.16 4.22 -4.85
N PHE A 107 -13.03 5.52 -4.65
CA PHE A 107 -13.94 6.51 -5.21
C PHE A 107 -13.93 6.47 -6.75
N LEU A 108 -12.75 6.41 -7.36
CA LEU A 108 -12.59 6.30 -8.80
C LEU A 108 -13.21 5.02 -9.37
N LEU A 109 -13.02 3.87 -8.71
CA LEU A 109 -13.66 2.61 -9.11
C LEU A 109 -15.18 2.68 -8.99
N THR A 110 -15.69 3.28 -7.91
CA THR A 110 -17.14 3.45 -7.70
C THR A 110 -17.75 4.33 -8.79
N LEU A 111 -17.06 5.40 -9.17
CA LEU A 111 -17.50 6.27 -10.27
C LEU A 111 -17.42 5.56 -11.63
N ALA A 112 -16.39 4.74 -11.86
CA ALA A 112 -16.26 3.97 -13.10
C ALA A 112 -17.42 2.98 -13.30
N VAL A 113 -17.96 2.42 -12.21
CA VAL A 113 -19.15 1.54 -12.25
C VAL A 113 -20.44 2.31 -12.51
N ALA A 114 -20.48 3.60 -12.16
CA ALA A 114 -21.67 4.45 -12.33
C ALA A 114 -21.80 5.07 -13.73
N LEU A 115 -20.79 4.90 -14.60
CA LEU A 115 -20.76 5.37 -16.00
C LEU A 115 -21.08 4.23 -16.97
#